data_AF-A0A6G3Z0H5-F1
#
_entry.id   AF-A0A6G3Z0H5-F1
#
_cell.length_a   1.000
_cell.length_b   1.000
_cell.length_c   1.000
_cell.angle_alpha   90.00
_cell.angle_beta   90.00
_cell.angle_gamma   90.00
#
_symmetry.space_group_name_H-M   'P 1'
#
loop_
_entity.id
_entity.type
_entity.pdbx_description
1 polymer ?
#
loop_
_entity_poly.entity_id
_entity_poly.type
_entity_poly.pdbx_seq_one_letter_code
_entity_poly.pdbx_strand_id
1 'polypeptide(L)'
;MSLESLASDDQPGKQSWSDQAHSLLEQGEYGAALEYFRQAVQTAPLADDYVSQAVCLIHLDRPQEALEMCDRALSLNSGHSRAWLFRGVALHRLGQFDEAYACYDLA
;
A
#
# COMPACT_ATOMS: atom_id res chain seq x y z
N MET A 1 1.39 24.74 36.63
CA MET A 1 2.37 24.38 35.58
C MET A 1 2.13 22.93 35.23
N SER A 2 1.53 22.70 34.08
CA SER A 2 1.01 21.41 33.64
C SER A 2 2.16 20.48 33.26
N LEU A 3 2.15 19.29 33.85
CA LEU A 3 2.97 18.15 33.44
C LEU A 3 2.19 17.36 32.37
N GLU A 4 2.36 17.72 31.10
CA GLU A 4 2.21 16.80 29.96
C GLU A 4 3.62 16.22 29.74
N SER A 5 4.09 15.17 30.42
CA SER A 5 3.68 13.77 30.38
C SER A 5 3.56 13.18 28.97
N LEU A 6 4.66 12.52 28.56
CA LEU A 6 4.71 11.31 27.73
C LEU A 6 4.26 11.41 26.27
N ALA A 7 5.15 11.93 25.42
CA ALA A 7 5.39 11.33 24.11
C ALA A 7 6.89 11.36 23.86
N SER A 8 7.56 10.23 24.05
CA SER A 8 8.87 9.99 23.45
C SER A 8 8.65 9.94 21.95
N ASP A 9 8.85 11.08 21.28
CA ASP A 9 8.81 11.23 19.82
C ASP A 9 10.03 10.57 19.15
N ASP A 10 10.31 9.32 19.50
CA ASP A 10 11.12 8.45 18.65
C ASP A 10 10.19 7.95 17.54
N GLN A 11 9.92 8.84 16.58
CA GLN A 11 9.15 8.48 15.41
C GLN A 11 9.93 7.38 14.68
N PRO A 12 9.35 6.19 14.47
CA PRO A 12 10.07 5.07 13.90
C PRO A 12 10.72 5.48 12.56
N GLY A 13 11.92 4.97 12.28
CA GLY A 13 12.52 5.16 10.94
C GLY A 13 11.66 4.46 9.88
N LYS A 14 11.82 4.81 8.60
CA LYS A 14 11.09 4.20 7.47
C LYS A 14 10.88 2.68 7.61
N GLN A 15 11.96 1.96 7.87
CA GLN A 15 11.94 0.50 7.99
C GLN A 15 10.97 0.05 9.09
N SER A 16 10.98 0.77 10.21
CA SER A 16 10.11 0.48 11.34
C SER A 16 8.63 0.78 11.02
N TRP A 17 8.31 1.82 10.24
CA TRP A 17 6.95 2.04 9.72
C TRP A 17 6.49 0.89 8.81
N SER A 18 7.32 0.48 7.85
CA SER A 18 6.99 -0.64 6.96
C SER A 18 6.83 -1.94 7.75
N ASP A 19 7.70 -2.24 8.71
CA ASP A 19 7.62 -3.46 9.52
C ASP A 19 6.33 -3.50 10.36
N GLN A 20 5.96 -2.37 10.99
CA GLN A 20 4.70 -2.23 11.73
C GLN A 20 3.49 -2.38 10.81
N ALA A 21 3.52 -1.77 9.63
CA ALA A 21 2.46 -1.86 8.65
C ALA A 21 2.24 -3.30 8.16
N HIS A 22 3.32 -4.05 7.90
CA HIS A 22 3.23 -5.47 7.52
C HIS A 22 2.62 -6.32 8.64
N SER A 23 3.02 -6.09 9.90
CA SER A 23 2.43 -6.82 11.03
C SER A 23 0.92 -6.56 11.18
N LEU A 24 0.47 -5.32 10.97
CA LEU A 24 -0.95 -4.97 10.97
C LEU A 24 -1.71 -5.57 9.78
N LEU A 25 -1.07 -5.62 8.60
CA LEU A 25 -1.63 -6.24 7.40
C LEU A 25 -1.87 -7.74 7.62
N GLU A 26 -0.93 -8.45 8.25
CA GLU A 26 -1.08 -9.86 8.62
C GLU A 26 -2.23 -10.09 9.63
N GLN A 27 -2.50 -9.11 10.49
CA GLN A 27 -3.62 -9.14 11.43
C GLN A 27 -4.97 -8.78 10.78
N GLY A 28 -4.97 -8.32 9.52
CA GLY A 28 -6.17 -7.86 8.82
C GLY A 28 -6.61 -6.44 9.20
N GLU A 29 -5.79 -5.71 9.95
CA GLU A 29 -6.03 -4.31 10.34
C GLU A 29 -5.66 -3.36 9.20
N TYR A 30 -6.33 -3.51 8.05
CA TYR A 30 -5.96 -2.85 6.79
C TYR A 30 -5.97 -1.32 6.87
N GLY A 31 -6.88 -0.74 7.65
CA GLY A 31 -6.97 0.71 7.85
C GLY A 31 -5.74 1.25 8.58
N ALA A 32 -5.34 0.60 9.68
CA ALA A 32 -4.15 0.97 10.42
C ALA A 32 -2.89 0.74 9.57
N ALA A 33 -2.76 -0.43 8.94
CA ALA A 33 -1.64 -0.76 8.07
C ALA A 33 -1.42 0.30 6.97
N LEU A 34 -2.50 0.76 6.34
CA LEU A 34 -2.45 1.80 5.30
C LEU A 34 -1.84 3.11 5.81
N GLU A 35 -2.20 3.54 7.02
CA GLU A 35 -1.64 4.78 7.60
C GLU A 35 -0.14 4.64 7.87
N TYR A 36 0.32 3.50 8.38
CA TYR A 36 1.75 3.26 8.59
C TYR A 36 2.52 3.20 7.25
N PHE A 37 1.98 2.54 6.22
CA PHE A 37 2.59 2.56 4.89
C PHE A 37 2.66 3.97 4.29
N ARG A 38 1.65 4.82 4.52
CA ARG A 38 1.66 6.22 4.08
C ARG A 38 2.75 7.05 4.75
N GLN A 39 3.12 6.73 5.99
CA GLN A 39 4.28 7.34 6.65
C GLN A 39 5.59 6.80 6.07
N ALA A 40 5.69 5.50 5.83
CA ALA A 40 6.90 4.88 5.26
C ALA A 40 7.30 5.51 3.91
N VAL A 41 6.34 5.73 3.01
CA VAL A 41 6.62 6.27 1.66
C VAL A 41 7.07 7.74 1.64
N GLN A 42 6.86 8.52 2.71
CA GLN A 42 7.26 9.94 2.75
C GLN A 42 8.77 10.13 2.79
N THR A 43 9.51 9.14 3.32
CA THR A 43 10.96 9.25 3.51
C THR A 43 11.73 8.73 2.31
N ALA A 44 11.38 7.53 1.82
CA ALA A 44 11.91 6.96 0.60
C ALA A 44 10.89 5.96 0.02
N PRO A 45 10.15 6.29 -1.04
CA PRO A 45 9.13 5.39 -1.56
C PRO A 45 9.77 4.16 -2.24
N LEU A 46 9.28 2.97 -1.92
CA LEU A 46 9.57 1.73 -2.66
C LEU A 46 8.31 1.25 -3.38
N ALA A 47 8.50 0.54 -4.49
CA ALA A 47 7.40 -0.08 -5.22
C ALA A 47 6.59 -1.03 -4.30
N ASP A 48 7.28 -1.80 -3.45
CA ASP A 48 6.62 -2.72 -2.50
C ASP A 48 5.72 -2.00 -1.50
N ASP A 49 6.11 -0.82 -0.99
CA ASP A 49 5.29 -0.06 -0.04
C ASP A 49 3.99 0.40 -0.71
N TYR A 50 4.04 0.84 -1.98
CA TYR A 50 2.82 1.18 -2.73
C TYR A 50 1.96 -0.04 -3.05
N VAL A 51 2.57 -1.18 -3.38
CA VAL A 51 1.84 -2.45 -3.56
C VAL A 51 1.10 -2.83 -2.28
N SER A 52 1.75 -2.75 -1.12
CA SER A 52 1.11 -3.06 0.16
C SER A 52 -0.04 -2.09 0.49
N GLN A 53 0.07 -0.80 0.12
CA GLN A 53 -1.07 0.13 0.20
C GLN A 53 -2.22 -0.29 -0.72
N ALA A 54 -1.93 -0.70 -1.95
CA ALA A 54 -2.94 -1.21 -2.89
C ALA A 54 -3.68 -2.44 -2.32
N VAL A 55 -2.96 -3.37 -1.68
CA VAL A 55 -3.56 -4.52 -1.00
C VAL A 55 -4.53 -4.06 0.09
N CYS A 56 -4.09 -3.16 0.97
CA CYS A 56 -4.95 -2.62 2.03
C CYS A 56 -6.22 -1.97 1.46
N LEU A 57 -6.07 -1.16 0.40
CA LEU A 57 -7.19 -0.47 -0.25
C LEU A 57 -8.17 -1.42 -0.93
N ILE A 58 -7.71 -2.53 -1.52
CA ILE A 58 -8.57 -3.58 -2.06
C ILE A 58 -9.41 -4.23 -0.96
N HIS A 59 -8.81 -4.52 0.20
CA HIS A 59 -9.52 -5.10 1.34
C HIS A 59 -10.50 -4.11 1.99
N LEU A 60 -10.22 -2.81 1.92
CA LEU A 60 -11.11 -1.74 2.38
C LEU A 60 -12.19 -1.34 1.35
N ASP A 61 -12.31 -2.09 0.25
CA ASP A 61 -13.24 -1.84 -0.85
C ASP A 61 -13.09 -0.45 -1.50
N ARG A 62 -11.83 0.00 -1.64
CA ARG A 62 -11.43 1.25 -2.29
C ARG A 62 -10.58 1.00 -3.55
N PRO A 63 -11.14 0.33 -4.57
CA PRO A 63 -10.36 -0.14 -5.72
C PRO A 63 -9.81 0.98 -6.60
N GLN A 64 -10.45 2.16 -6.67
CA GLN A 64 -9.92 3.30 -7.42
C GLN A 64 -8.58 3.78 -6.85
N GLU A 65 -8.49 3.93 -5.53
CA GLU A 65 -7.25 4.34 -4.87
C GLU A 65 -6.18 3.24 -4.94
N ALA A 66 -6.60 1.97 -4.88
CA ALA A 66 -5.67 0.86 -5.09
C ALA A 66 -5.01 0.92 -6.47
N LEU A 67 -5.79 1.27 -7.51
CA LEU A 67 -5.28 1.43 -8.87
C LEU A 67 -4.19 2.52 -8.93
N GLU A 68 -4.42 3.66 -8.29
CA GLU A 68 -3.43 4.74 -8.22
C GLU A 68 -2.13 4.29 -7.54
N MET A 69 -2.21 3.49 -6.48
CA MET A 69 -1.02 2.97 -5.79
C MET A 69 -0.28 1.94 -6.65
N CYS A 70 -0.99 1.08 -7.38
CA CYS A 70 -0.39 0.17 -8.34
C CYS A 70 0.34 0.93 -9.46
N ASP A 71 -0.27 1.98 -10.01
CA ASP A 71 0.36 2.81 -11.05
C ASP A 71 1.61 3.52 -10.51
N ARG A 72 1.60 3.99 -9.25
CA ARG A 72 2.80 4.52 -8.58
C ARG A 72 3.89 3.46 -8.42
N ALA A 73 3.55 2.25 -7.99
CA ALA A 73 4.50 1.15 -7.88
C ALA A 73 5.14 0.83 -9.25
N LEU A 74 4.35 0.78 -10.31
CA LEU A 74 4.81 0.54 -11.68
C LEU A 74 5.65 1.68 -12.25
N SER A 75 5.42 2.93 -11.81
CA SER A 75 6.27 4.07 -12.17
C SER A 75 7.67 3.95 -11.58
N LEU A 76 7.81 3.32 -10.40
CA LEU A 76 9.11 3.04 -9.77
C LEU A 76 9.77 1.77 -10.33
N ASN A 77 8.97 0.74 -10.62
CA ASN A 77 9.43 -0.50 -11.21
C ASN A 77 8.35 -1.06 -12.16
N SER A 78 8.54 -0.85 -13.46
CA SER A 78 7.59 -1.26 -14.50
C SER A 78 7.46 -2.79 -14.65
N GLY A 79 8.44 -3.55 -14.18
CA GLY A 79 8.45 -5.02 -14.18
C GLY A 79 7.96 -5.63 -12.87
N HIS A 80 7.32 -4.85 -11.99
CA HIS A 80 6.91 -5.34 -10.68
C HIS A 80 5.66 -6.24 -10.77
N SER A 81 5.86 -7.56 -10.85
CA SER A 81 4.80 -8.58 -10.96
C SER A 81 3.61 -8.38 -10.02
N ARG A 82 3.84 -8.18 -8.71
CA ARG A 82 2.74 -7.95 -7.76
C ARG A 82 1.95 -6.67 -8.05
N ALA A 83 2.59 -5.64 -8.59
CA ALA A 83 1.90 -4.39 -8.89
C ALA A 83 0.92 -4.59 -10.04
N TRP A 84 1.32 -5.32 -11.09
CA TRP A 84 0.43 -5.74 -12.17
C TRP A 84 -0.72 -6.64 -11.67
N LEU A 85 -0.43 -7.61 -10.82
CA LEU A 85 -1.45 -8.48 -10.22
C LEU A 85 -2.53 -7.66 -9.49
N PHE A 86 -2.12 -6.79 -8.55
CA PHE A 86 -3.08 -6.00 -7.78
C PHE A 86 -3.74 -4.90 -8.60
N ARG A 87 -3.09 -4.39 -9.65
CA ARG A 87 -3.72 -3.51 -10.64
C ARG A 87 -4.87 -4.23 -11.33
N GLY A 88 -4.65 -5.46 -11.78
CA GLY A 88 -5.70 -6.31 -12.36
C GLY A 88 -6.84 -6.58 -11.39
N VAL A 89 -6.54 -6.90 -10.12
CA VAL A 89 -7.57 -7.08 -9.08
C VAL A 89 -8.39 -5.81 -8.86
N ALA A 90 -7.75 -4.63 -8.81
CA ALA A 90 -8.44 -3.35 -8.68
C ALA A 90 -9.37 -3.08 -9.87
N LEU A 91 -8.88 -3.26 -11.10
CA LEU A 91 -9.67 -3.11 -12.33
C LEU A 91 -10.85 -4.07 -12.39
N HIS A 92 -10.64 -5.33 -12.00
CA HIS A 92 -11.70 -6.32 -11.92
C HIS A 92 -12.80 -5.89 -10.94
N ARG A 93 -12.44 -5.35 -9.77
CA ARG A 93 -13.42 -4.79 -8.81
C ARG A 93 -14.16 -3.57 -9.35
N LEU A 94 -13.55 -2.82 -10.26
CA LEU A 94 -14.17 -1.70 -10.96
C LEU A 94 -15.02 -2.12 -12.17
N GLY A 95 -15.04 -3.41 -12.52
CA GLY A 95 -15.73 -3.93 -13.70
C GLY A 95 -15.00 -3.70 -15.03
N GLN A 96 -13.73 -3.29 -14.98
CA GLN A 96 -12.86 -3.08 -16.15
C GLN A 96 -12.11 -4.38 -16.49
N PHE A 97 -12.85 -5.36 -16.99
CA PHE A 97 -12.37 -6.74 -17.12
C PHE A 97 -11.28 -6.89 -18.19
N ASP A 98 -11.40 -6.21 -19.33
CA ASP A 98 -10.43 -6.34 -20.44
C ASP A 98 -9.04 -5.85 -20.00
N GLU A 99 -8.99 -4.69 -19.33
CA GLU A 99 -7.75 -4.15 -18.78
C GLU A 99 -7.22 -4.99 -17.61
N ALA A 100 -8.11 -5.60 -16.82
CA ALA A 100 -7.72 -6.50 -15.74
C ALA A 100 -6.99 -7.75 -16.27
N TYR A 101 -7.53 -8.39 -17.31
CA TYR A 101 -6.89 -9.55 -17.93
C TYR A 101 -5.54 -9.21 -18.54
N ALA A 102 -5.42 -8.06 -19.22
CA ALA A 102 -4.14 -7.59 -19.72
C ALA A 102 -3.10 -7.39 -18.60
N CYS A 103 -3.53 -6.97 -17.40
CA CYS A 103 -2.64 -6.88 -16.24
C CYS A 103 -2.21 -8.25 -15.72
N TYR A 104 -3.10 -9.24 -15.74
CA TYR A 104 -2.77 -10.60 -15.30
C TYR A 104 -1.76 -11.28 -16.23
N ASP A 105 -1.77 -10.97 -17.52
CA ASP A 105 -0.76 -11.45 -18.48
C ASP A 105 0.63 -10.83 -18.23
N LEU A 106 0.68 -9.65 -17.58
CA LEU A 106 1.92 -8.91 -17.28
C LEU A 106 2.47 -9.21 -15.88
N ALA A 107 1.69 -9.85 -15.00
CA ALA A 107 2.04 -10.14 -13.61
C ALA A 107 2.95 -11.38 -13.51
#